data_AF-A0A1S9CNM1-F1
#
_entry.id   AF-A0A1S9CNM1-F1
#
_cell.length_a   1.000
_cell.length_b   1.000
_cell.length_c   1.000
_cell.angle_alpha   90.00
_cell.angle_beta   90.00
_cell.angle_gamma   90.00
#
_symmetry.space_group_name_H-M   'P 1'
#
loop_
_entity.id
_entity.type
_entity.pdbx_description
1 polymer ?
#
loop_
_entity_poly.entity_id
_entity_poly.type
_entity_poly.pdbx_seq_one_letter_code
_entity_poly.pdbx_strand_id
1 'polypeptide(L)'
;MQINNETIGISAEIVIADIFNISVNDSYRHRGNKVIETSLVSIIKQVFTNEPTLVPIAHIAEDQSPVDFMLSNGKTLSLKTNQQFSKKVAPQNVGQPTSSTYYDHFSNIYTNYVIPRDYEGRCKLFKEVSIDRINEVMAIYWKNLFHCDYLLHIYNIINANGQVTNNAYYTLYPMLTSHNFIKANFSFTQTATSWNESNTVKYCGITIGEFQVHNNRDCFKFRFNMEGINKLLIEKLI
;
A
#
# COMPACT_ATOMS: atom_id res chain seq x y z
N MET A 1 -8.30 -17.69 15.80
CA MET A 1 -7.52 -17.50 14.56
C MET A 1 -6.90 -16.10 14.62
N GLN A 2 -5.59 -15.96 14.41
CA GLN A 2 -4.93 -14.65 14.51
C GLN A 2 -5.35 -13.78 13.32
N ILE A 3 -5.97 -12.63 13.60
CA ILE A 3 -6.39 -11.68 12.57
C ILE A 3 -5.14 -11.07 11.94
N ASN A 4 -4.94 -11.26 10.64
CA ASN A 4 -3.85 -10.65 9.89
C ASN A 4 -4.40 -9.53 8.96
N ASN A 5 -3.50 -8.75 8.33
CA ASN A 5 -3.91 -7.64 7.46
C ASN A 5 -4.65 -8.11 6.19
N GLU A 6 -4.34 -9.30 5.69
CA GLU A 6 -4.96 -9.86 4.49
C GLU A 6 -6.42 -10.21 4.75
N THR A 7 -6.71 -10.92 5.84
CA THR A 7 -8.09 -11.22 6.28
C THR A 7 -8.91 -9.95 6.45
N ILE A 8 -8.31 -8.87 6.96
CA ILE A 8 -9.01 -7.58 7.12
C ILE A 8 -9.32 -6.94 5.76
N GLY A 9 -8.35 -6.93 4.83
CA GLY A 9 -8.56 -6.40 3.48
C GLY A 9 -9.69 -7.14 2.77
N ILE A 10 -9.61 -8.47 2.75
CA ILE A 10 -10.64 -9.34 2.16
C ILE A 10 -12.01 -9.11 2.83
N SER A 11 -12.06 -9.00 4.15
CA SER A 11 -13.31 -8.70 4.87
C SER A 11 -13.92 -7.37 4.43
N ALA A 12 -13.08 -6.34 4.22
CA ALA A 12 -13.55 -5.04 3.79
C ALA A 12 -14.08 -5.08 2.33
N GLU A 13 -13.41 -5.82 1.42
CA GLU A 13 -13.91 -6.04 0.06
C GLU A 13 -15.25 -6.78 0.05
N ILE A 14 -15.39 -7.84 0.84
CA ILE A 14 -16.65 -8.61 0.97
C ILE A 14 -17.79 -7.69 1.40
N VAL A 15 -17.56 -6.78 2.36
CA VAL A 15 -18.60 -5.84 2.81
C VAL A 15 -19.01 -4.88 1.71
N ILE A 16 -18.06 -4.38 0.91
CA ILE A 16 -18.38 -3.54 -0.27
C ILE A 16 -19.26 -4.36 -1.22
N ALA A 17 -18.84 -5.57 -1.56
CA ALA A 17 -19.60 -6.42 -2.48
C ALA A 17 -21.03 -6.70 -1.98
N ASP A 18 -21.18 -7.01 -0.69
CA ASP A 18 -22.48 -7.29 -0.08
C ASP A 18 -23.41 -6.06 -0.07
N ILE A 19 -22.87 -4.85 0.17
CA ILE A 19 -23.65 -3.59 0.12
C ILE A 19 -24.20 -3.32 -1.28
N PHE A 20 -23.43 -3.66 -2.32
CA PHE A 20 -23.77 -3.41 -3.72
C PHE A 20 -24.35 -4.63 -4.45
N ASN A 21 -24.62 -5.74 -3.76
CA ASN A 21 -25.08 -7.00 -4.33
C ASN A 21 -24.18 -7.54 -5.47
N ILE A 22 -22.86 -7.41 -5.30
CA ILE A 22 -21.85 -7.90 -6.24
C ILE A 22 -21.47 -9.33 -5.86
N SER A 23 -21.40 -10.21 -6.85
CA SER A 23 -20.94 -11.58 -6.65
C SER A 23 -19.44 -11.61 -6.35
N VAL A 24 -19.06 -12.45 -5.39
CA VAL A 24 -17.66 -12.72 -5.01
C VAL A 24 -17.51 -14.23 -4.94
N ASN A 25 -16.42 -14.77 -5.47
CA ASN A 25 -16.14 -16.20 -5.43
C ASN A 25 -16.20 -16.76 -3.99
N ASP A 26 -16.86 -17.91 -3.81
CA ASP A 26 -17.03 -18.51 -2.49
C ASP A 26 -15.69 -18.74 -1.79
N SER A 27 -14.68 -19.25 -2.50
CA SER A 27 -13.36 -19.49 -1.92
C SER A 27 -12.69 -18.20 -1.43
N TYR A 28 -12.93 -17.08 -2.11
CA TYR A 28 -12.49 -15.76 -1.68
C TYR A 28 -13.22 -15.32 -0.41
N ARG A 29 -14.55 -15.47 -0.41
CA ARG A 29 -15.42 -15.11 0.73
C ARG A 29 -15.04 -15.86 2.01
N HIS A 30 -14.66 -17.13 1.91
CA HIS A 30 -14.24 -17.95 3.07
C HIS A 30 -12.96 -17.45 3.76
N ARG A 31 -12.17 -16.59 3.11
CA ARG A 31 -10.96 -15.98 3.70
C ARG A 31 -11.27 -14.73 4.53
N GLY A 32 -12.51 -14.22 4.46
CA GLY A 32 -13.00 -13.10 5.27
C GLY A 32 -13.25 -13.48 6.74
N ASN A 33 -13.61 -12.49 7.54
CA ASN A 33 -13.95 -12.66 8.94
C ASN A 33 -15.23 -11.89 9.28
N LYS A 34 -16.30 -12.63 9.65
CA LYS A 34 -17.63 -12.07 9.91
C LYS A 34 -17.68 -10.98 11.00
N VAL A 35 -16.81 -11.06 12.01
CA VAL A 35 -16.76 -10.04 13.08
C VAL A 35 -16.18 -8.74 12.52
N ILE A 36 -15.13 -8.82 11.71
CA ILE A 36 -14.56 -7.67 11.02
C ILE A 36 -15.55 -7.10 10.01
N GLU A 37 -16.14 -7.95 9.17
CA GLU A 37 -17.15 -7.54 8.19
C GLU A 37 -18.27 -6.71 8.85
N THR A 38 -18.84 -7.22 9.95
CA THR A 38 -19.90 -6.54 10.72
C THR A 38 -19.44 -5.16 11.20
N SER A 39 -18.21 -5.02 11.70
CA SER A 39 -17.68 -3.74 12.18
C SER A 39 -17.47 -2.70 11.07
N LEU A 40 -17.27 -3.15 9.83
CA LEU A 40 -16.95 -2.27 8.70
C LEU A 40 -18.18 -1.78 7.93
N VAL A 41 -19.36 -2.37 8.14
CA VAL A 41 -20.59 -2.02 7.41
C VAL A 41 -20.89 -0.52 7.49
N SER A 42 -20.86 0.05 8.70
CA SER A 42 -21.25 1.46 8.90
C SER A 42 -20.28 2.43 8.22
N ILE A 43 -18.97 2.22 8.36
CA ILE A 43 -17.96 3.11 7.76
C ILE A 43 -17.95 2.99 6.23
N ILE A 44 -18.14 1.79 5.68
CA ILE A 44 -18.21 1.59 4.23
C ILE A 44 -19.49 2.22 3.65
N LYS A 45 -20.65 2.04 4.30
CA LYS A 45 -21.88 2.74 3.89
C LYS A 45 -21.69 4.27 3.91
N GLN A 46 -21.02 4.79 4.93
CA GLN A 46 -20.71 6.22 5.01
C GLN A 46 -19.85 6.70 3.83
N VAL A 47 -18.78 5.96 3.46
CA VAL A 47 -17.93 6.30 2.30
C VAL A 47 -18.79 6.50 1.05
N PHE A 48 -19.62 5.51 0.71
CA PHE A 48 -20.39 5.54 -0.54
C PHE A 48 -21.64 6.43 -0.49
N THR A 49 -22.10 6.78 0.72
CA THR A 49 -23.12 7.83 0.90
C THR A 49 -22.54 9.22 0.62
N ASN A 50 -21.30 9.46 1.08
CA ASN A 50 -20.59 10.72 0.85
C ASN A 50 -20.10 10.85 -0.60
N GLU A 51 -19.83 9.73 -1.26
CA GLU A 51 -19.29 9.67 -2.62
C GLU A 51 -20.23 8.90 -3.57
N PRO A 52 -21.45 9.41 -3.82
CA PRO A 52 -22.52 8.65 -4.50
C PRO A 52 -22.20 8.33 -5.97
N THR A 53 -21.16 8.94 -6.54
CA THR A 53 -20.70 8.64 -7.90
C THR A 53 -19.80 7.40 -7.98
N LEU A 54 -19.29 6.92 -6.85
CA LEU A 54 -18.48 5.71 -6.77
C LEU A 54 -19.40 4.52 -6.52
N VAL A 55 -19.92 3.93 -7.59
CA VAL A 55 -20.82 2.77 -7.49
C VAL A 55 -20.07 1.54 -7.98
N PRO A 56 -19.57 0.66 -7.08
CA PRO A 56 -19.00 -0.63 -7.47
C PRO A 56 -20.02 -1.46 -8.23
N ILE A 57 -19.56 -2.12 -9.30
CA ILE A 57 -20.40 -3.01 -10.14
C ILE A 57 -19.80 -4.41 -10.33
N ALA A 58 -18.50 -4.58 -10.08
CA ALA A 58 -17.84 -5.88 -10.13
C ALA A 58 -16.65 -5.91 -9.17
N HIS A 59 -16.46 -7.05 -8.51
CA HIS A 59 -15.25 -7.40 -7.77
C HIS A 59 -14.29 -8.08 -8.72
N ILE A 60 -13.06 -7.58 -8.82
CA ILE A 60 -12.06 -8.05 -9.79
C ILE A 60 -10.69 -8.28 -9.15
N ALA A 61 -10.63 -8.45 -7.82
CA ALA A 61 -9.39 -8.69 -7.07
C ALA A 61 -8.82 -10.12 -7.22
N GLU A 62 -9.58 -11.02 -7.84
CA GLU A 62 -9.19 -12.41 -8.06
C GLU A 62 -7.96 -12.51 -8.99
N ASP A 63 -7.26 -13.65 -8.96
CA ASP A 63 -6.07 -13.92 -9.79
C ASP A 63 -4.91 -12.91 -9.71
N GLN A 64 -4.67 -12.34 -8.53
CA GLN A 64 -3.61 -11.37 -8.27
C GLN A 64 -3.79 -10.03 -9.02
N SER A 65 -5.02 -9.71 -9.41
CA SER A 65 -5.35 -8.39 -9.93
C SER A 65 -4.92 -7.31 -8.92
N PRO A 66 -4.31 -6.20 -9.39
CA PRO A 66 -3.96 -5.11 -8.50
C PRO A 66 -5.17 -4.23 -8.14
N VAL A 67 -6.28 -4.39 -8.87
CA VAL A 67 -7.53 -3.62 -8.73
C VAL A 67 -8.58 -4.47 -8.01
N ASP A 68 -9.28 -3.87 -7.03
CA ASP A 68 -10.27 -4.60 -6.24
C ASP A 68 -11.68 -4.52 -6.85
N PHE A 69 -12.07 -3.34 -7.37
CA PHE A 69 -13.41 -3.12 -7.95
C PHE A 69 -13.40 -2.32 -9.25
N MET A 70 -14.33 -2.68 -10.13
CA MET A 70 -14.79 -1.85 -11.25
C MET A 70 -15.99 -1.01 -10.80
N LEU A 71 -16.02 0.26 -11.19
CA LEU A 71 -17.11 1.20 -10.90
C LEU A 71 -18.01 1.40 -12.12
N SER A 72 -19.26 1.82 -11.89
CA SER A 72 -20.28 2.01 -12.93
C SER A 72 -19.91 3.06 -14.00
N ASN A 73 -19.02 3.98 -13.65
CA ASN A 73 -18.50 5.02 -14.55
C ASN A 73 -17.26 4.55 -15.36
N GLY A 74 -16.94 3.26 -15.32
CA GLY A 74 -15.79 2.66 -16.02
C GLY A 74 -14.45 2.90 -15.33
N LYS A 75 -14.43 3.48 -14.13
CA LYS A 75 -13.23 3.70 -13.31
C LYS A 75 -12.96 2.54 -12.36
N THR A 76 -11.77 2.55 -11.76
CA THR A 76 -11.26 1.51 -10.88
C THR A 76 -11.10 1.98 -9.43
N LEU A 77 -11.32 1.08 -8.48
CA LEU A 77 -11.13 1.32 -7.06
C LEU A 77 -10.20 0.26 -6.48
N SER A 78 -9.16 0.71 -5.77
CA SER A 78 -8.37 -0.14 -4.89
C SER A 78 -8.68 0.13 -3.42
N LEU A 79 -8.54 -0.88 -2.58
CA LEU A 79 -8.77 -0.87 -1.16
C LEU A 79 -7.47 -1.21 -0.42
N LYS A 80 -7.14 -0.41 0.59
CA LYS A 80 -6.07 -0.70 1.53
C LYS A 80 -6.60 -0.62 2.94
N THR A 81 -6.15 -1.54 3.78
CA THR A 81 -6.57 -1.59 5.18
C THR A 81 -5.38 -1.60 6.13
N ASN A 82 -5.51 -0.94 7.28
CA ASN A 82 -4.58 -1.11 8.39
C ASN A 82 -5.31 -1.50 9.68
N GLN A 83 -4.73 -2.46 10.41
CA GLN A 83 -5.21 -2.86 11.74
C GLN A 83 -5.37 -1.67 12.67
N GLN A 84 -4.29 -0.94 12.93
CA GLN A 84 -4.27 0.16 13.90
C GLN A 84 -4.14 1.51 13.18
N PHE A 85 -3.89 2.58 13.95
CA PHE A 85 -3.51 3.91 13.43
C PHE A 85 -2.20 3.94 12.65
N SER A 86 -1.43 2.84 12.61
CA SER A 86 -0.29 2.70 11.70
C SER A 86 -0.76 2.90 10.25
N LYS A 87 -0.61 4.11 9.71
CA LYS A 87 -0.99 4.46 8.33
C LYS A 87 0.08 4.04 7.32
N LYS A 88 0.74 2.89 7.57
CA LYS A 88 1.79 2.35 6.70
C LYS A 88 1.18 1.44 5.65
N VAL A 89 1.27 1.82 4.37
CA VAL A 89 0.67 1.09 3.25
C VAL A 89 1.74 0.66 2.26
N ALA A 90 1.77 -0.63 1.92
CA ALA A 90 2.65 -1.16 0.89
C ALA A 90 2.03 -0.93 -0.51
N PRO A 91 2.78 -0.38 -1.47
CA PRO A 91 2.35 -0.36 -2.87
C PRO A 91 2.14 -1.77 -3.42
N GLN A 92 1.17 -1.92 -4.33
CA GLN A 92 0.84 -3.21 -4.92
C GLN A 92 2.02 -3.78 -5.72
N ASN A 93 2.27 -5.09 -5.60
CA ASN A 93 3.32 -5.86 -6.29
C ASN A 93 4.78 -5.48 -5.99
N VAL A 94 5.08 -4.18 -5.86
CA VAL A 94 6.43 -3.66 -5.66
C VAL A 94 6.78 -3.38 -4.19
N GLY A 95 5.79 -3.28 -3.30
CA GLY A 95 5.99 -2.88 -1.90
C GLY A 95 6.52 -3.98 -0.96
N GLN A 96 6.36 -5.25 -1.28
CA GLN A 96 6.90 -6.37 -0.48
C GLN A 96 7.44 -7.57 -1.32
N PRO A 97 8.08 -7.36 -2.48
CA PRO A 97 8.57 -8.44 -3.33
C PRO A 97 9.73 -9.22 -2.71
N THR A 98 10.00 -10.40 -3.25
CA THR A 98 11.31 -11.07 -3.11
C THR A 98 12.39 -10.23 -3.78
N SER A 99 13.67 -10.48 -3.48
CA SER A 99 14.79 -9.79 -4.13
C SER A 99 14.77 -9.96 -5.64
N SER A 100 14.44 -11.16 -6.15
CA SER A 100 14.33 -11.40 -7.60
C SER A 100 13.24 -10.55 -8.22
N THR A 101 12.02 -10.65 -7.69
CA THR A 101 10.84 -9.92 -8.19
C THR A 101 11.04 -8.40 -8.11
N TYR A 102 11.76 -7.93 -7.09
CA TYR A 102 12.14 -6.52 -6.99
C TYR A 102 13.00 -6.08 -8.18
N TYR A 103 14.07 -6.80 -8.50
CA TYR A 103 14.93 -6.41 -9.61
C TYR A 103 14.22 -6.51 -10.97
N ASP A 104 13.27 -7.42 -11.12
CA ASP A 104 12.43 -7.50 -12.32
C ASP A 104 11.56 -6.23 -12.47
N HIS A 105 10.83 -5.86 -11.41
CA HIS A 105 9.96 -4.68 -11.41
C HIS A 105 10.71 -3.35 -11.52
N PHE A 106 11.95 -3.28 -11.02
CA PHE A 106 12.78 -2.07 -11.04
C PHE A 106 13.87 -2.11 -12.11
N SER A 107 13.81 -3.06 -13.04
CA SER A 107 14.85 -3.35 -14.05
C SER A 107 15.39 -2.11 -14.79
N ASN A 108 14.52 -1.16 -15.12
CA ASN A 108 14.92 0.11 -15.77
C ASN A 108 15.94 0.95 -14.97
N ILE A 109 15.89 0.87 -13.63
CA ILE A 109 16.85 1.56 -12.75
C ILE A 109 18.18 0.80 -12.72
N TYR A 110 18.12 -0.53 -12.88
CA TYR A 110 19.25 -1.45 -12.73
C TYR A 110 19.93 -1.84 -14.06
N THR A 111 19.57 -1.26 -15.20
CA THR A 111 20.10 -1.61 -16.54
C THR A 111 21.64 -1.65 -16.61
N ASN A 112 22.32 -0.77 -15.86
CA ASN A 112 23.78 -0.66 -15.85
C ASN A 112 24.43 -1.28 -14.59
N TYR A 113 23.68 -2.06 -13.82
CA TYR A 113 24.16 -2.67 -12.58
C TYR A 113 24.29 -4.18 -12.75
N VAL A 114 25.35 -4.74 -12.17
CA VAL A 114 25.48 -6.20 -12.04
C VAL A 114 24.73 -6.63 -10.78
N ILE A 115 23.60 -7.32 -10.96
CA ILE A 115 22.81 -7.82 -9.83
C ILE A 115 23.55 -9.01 -9.18
N PRO A 116 23.91 -8.94 -7.89
CA PRO A 116 24.60 -10.04 -7.22
C PRO A 116 23.77 -11.32 -7.18
N ARG A 117 24.45 -12.46 -7.16
CA ARG A 117 23.79 -13.77 -7.08
C ARG A 117 23.32 -14.09 -5.66
N ASP A 118 24.11 -13.70 -4.67
CA ASP A 118 23.79 -13.91 -3.26
C ASP A 118 22.89 -12.80 -2.70
N TYR A 119 22.11 -13.15 -1.68
CA TYR A 119 21.15 -12.24 -1.07
C TYR A 119 21.83 -11.06 -0.37
N GLU A 120 23.00 -11.27 0.26
CA GLU A 120 23.71 -10.20 0.97
C GLU A 120 24.16 -9.09 0.00
N GLY A 121 24.73 -9.47 -1.14
CA GLY A 121 25.10 -8.56 -2.22
C GLY A 121 23.88 -7.82 -2.78
N ARG A 122 22.76 -8.53 -2.99
CA ARG A 122 21.50 -7.90 -3.41
C ARG A 122 21.01 -6.88 -2.38
N CYS A 123 21.06 -7.21 -1.09
CA CYS A 123 20.70 -6.28 -0.02
C CYS A 123 21.56 -5.01 -0.07
N LYS A 124 22.88 -5.13 -0.26
CA LYS A 124 23.80 -3.99 -0.38
C LYS A 124 23.43 -3.11 -1.57
N LEU A 125 23.28 -3.72 -2.75
CA LEU A 125 22.91 -3.01 -3.98
C LEU A 125 21.53 -2.32 -3.86
N PHE A 126 20.54 -2.99 -3.27
CA PHE A 126 19.23 -2.42 -3.01
C PHE A 126 19.30 -1.18 -2.12
N LYS A 127 20.10 -1.22 -1.03
CA LYS A 127 20.27 -0.10 -0.10
C LYS A 127 20.92 1.10 -0.78
N GLU A 128 21.99 0.86 -1.54
CA GLU A 128 22.72 1.88 -2.29
C GLU A 128 21.80 2.56 -3.31
N VAL A 129 21.16 1.79 -4.18
CA VAL A 129 20.31 2.33 -5.25
C VAL A 129 19.04 2.99 -4.71
N SER A 130 18.44 2.47 -3.62
CA SER A 130 17.28 3.10 -2.98
C SER A 130 17.58 4.50 -2.46
N ILE A 131 18.82 4.79 -2.08
CA ILE A 131 19.26 6.12 -1.65
C ILE A 131 19.70 6.95 -2.85
N ASP A 132 20.58 6.41 -3.70
CA ASP A 132 21.22 7.14 -4.79
C ASP A 132 20.25 7.47 -5.94
N ARG A 133 19.22 6.65 -6.15
CA ARG A 133 18.23 6.81 -7.22
C ARG A 133 16.82 7.00 -6.65
N ILE A 134 16.73 7.56 -5.45
CA ILE A 134 15.47 7.65 -4.68
C ILE A 134 14.31 8.26 -5.45
N ASN A 135 14.53 9.29 -6.27
CA ASN A 135 13.45 9.92 -7.04
C ASN A 135 12.82 8.94 -8.04
N GLU A 136 13.62 8.10 -8.71
CA GLU A 136 13.14 7.11 -9.67
C GLU A 136 12.51 5.91 -8.96
N VAL A 137 13.14 5.45 -7.88
CA VAL A 137 12.60 4.38 -7.02
C VAL A 137 11.25 4.78 -6.45
N MET A 138 11.14 6.00 -5.93
CA MET A 138 9.90 6.55 -5.37
C MET A 138 8.81 6.71 -6.44
N ALA A 139 9.16 7.12 -7.66
CA ALA A 139 8.21 7.23 -8.76
C ALA A 139 7.53 5.88 -9.08
N ILE A 140 8.30 4.78 -9.07
CA ILE A 140 7.75 3.42 -9.26
C ILE A 140 6.81 3.07 -8.10
N TYR A 141 7.23 3.27 -6.85
CA TYR A 141 6.37 2.99 -5.69
C TYR A 141 5.08 3.80 -5.70
N TRP A 142 5.18 5.09 -6.02
CA TRP A 142 4.06 6.03 -6.07
C TRP A 142 3.05 5.61 -7.12
N LYS A 143 3.51 5.31 -8.34
CA LYS A 143 2.67 4.81 -9.43
C LYS A 143 1.91 3.54 -9.05
N ASN A 144 2.57 2.62 -8.33
CA ASN A 144 1.94 1.35 -7.93
C ASN A 144 0.98 1.49 -6.74
N LEU A 145 1.17 2.49 -5.87
CA LEU A 145 0.21 2.77 -4.80
C LEU A 145 -1.07 3.40 -5.37
N PHE A 146 -0.93 4.40 -6.24
CA PHE A 146 -2.03 5.15 -6.84
C PHE A 146 -2.32 4.72 -8.28
N HIS A 147 -2.29 3.40 -8.54
CA HIS A 147 -2.46 2.86 -9.89
C HIS A 147 -3.93 2.83 -10.35
N CYS A 148 -4.88 2.84 -9.41
CA CYS A 148 -6.32 2.94 -9.68
C CYS A 148 -6.78 4.40 -9.76
N ASP A 149 -7.96 4.59 -10.36
CA ASP A 149 -8.64 5.90 -10.38
C ASP A 149 -8.96 6.41 -8.97
N TYR A 150 -9.23 5.47 -8.04
CA TYR A 150 -9.47 5.74 -6.64
C TYR A 150 -8.72 4.74 -5.75
N LEU A 151 -8.21 5.24 -4.62
CA LEU A 151 -7.70 4.43 -3.52
C LEU A 151 -8.51 4.75 -2.26
N LEU A 152 -9.25 3.76 -1.76
CA LEU A 152 -9.89 3.82 -0.46
C LEU A 152 -8.95 3.20 0.59
N HIS A 153 -8.60 3.98 1.61
CA HIS A 153 -7.77 3.52 2.73
C HIS A 153 -8.59 3.52 4.01
N ILE A 154 -8.84 2.34 4.59
CA ILE A 154 -9.55 2.19 5.89
C ILE A 154 -8.55 1.78 6.97
N TYR A 155 -8.60 2.38 8.15
CA TYR A 155 -7.65 2.09 9.22
C TYR A 155 -8.28 2.16 10.61
N ASN A 156 -7.54 1.70 11.63
CA ASN A 156 -8.00 1.59 13.02
C ASN A 156 -9.15 0.57 13.21
N ILE A 157 -9.07 -0.56 12.52
CA ILE A 157 -10.05 -1.65 12.55
C ILE A 157 -9.88 -2.53 13.80
N ILE A 158 -8.65 -2.68 14.28
CA ILE A 158 -8.26 -3.50 15.43
C ILE A 158 -7.50 -2.62 16.44
N ASN A 159 -7.81 -2.73 17.73
CA ASN A 159 -7.09 -2.00 18.79
C ASN A 159 -5.75 -2.66 19.17
N ALA A 160 -5.02 -2.06 20.11
CA ALA A 160 -3.74 -2.58 20.61
C ALA A 160 -3.85 -3.99 21.25
N ASN A 161 -5.04 -4.35 21.75
CA ASN A 161 -5.31 -5.64 22.38
C ASN A 161 -5.77 -6.71 21.37
N GLY A 162 -5.75 -6.42 20.06
CA GLY A 162 -6.18 -7.36 19.03
C GLY A 162 -7.69 -7.49 18.88
N GLN A 163 -8.48 -6.58 19.45
CA GLN A 163 -9.95 -6.60 19.39
C GLN A 163 -10.46 -5.69 18.27
N VAL A 164 -11.52 -6.14 17.60
CA VAL A 164 -12.23 -5.35 16.57
C VAL A 164 -12.84 -4.09 17.20
N THR A 165 -12.72 -2.96 16.50
CA THR A 165 -13.26 -1.67 16.93
C THR A 165 -14.35 -1.19 15.96
N ASN A 166 -15.28 -0.38 16.47
CA ASN A 166 -16.27 0.31 15.65
C ASN A 166 -15.83 1.75 15.30
N ASN A 167 -14.55 2.07 15.51
CA ASN A 167 -13.98 3.43 15.37
C ASN A 167 -12.99 3.49 14.20
N ALA A 168 -13.27 2.74 13.13
CA ALA A 168 -12.47 2.79 11.92
C ALA A 168 -12.61 4.16 11.23
N TYR A 169 -11.54 4.60 10.60
CA TYR A 169 -11.51 5.83 9.79
C TYR A 169 -11.24 5.45 8.34
N TYR A 170 -11.58 6.36 7.43
CA TYR A 170 -11.19 6.22 6.03
C TYR A 170 -10.53 7.48 5.48
N THR A 171 -9.79 7.31 4.40
CA THR A 171 -9.39 8.38 3.49
C THR A 171 -9.57 7.87 2.07
N LEU A 172 -10.18 8.68 1.22
CA LEU A 172 -10.34 8.39 -0.20
C LEU A 172 -9.39 9.30 -0.98
N TYR A 173 -8.58 8.71 -1.84
CA TYR A 173 -7.66 9.42 -2.71
C TYR A 173 -8.14 9.28 -4.16
N PRO A 174 -8.21 10.37 -4.94
CA PRO A 174 -8.26 10.24 -6.39
C PRO A 174 -6.92 9.73 -6.92
N MET A 175 -6.87 9.38 -8.19
CA MET A 175 -5.64 9.03 -8.88
C MET A 175 -4.60 10.14 -8.76
N LEU A 176 -3.44 9.80 -8.19
CA LEU A 176 -2.29 10.70 -8.05
C LEU A 176 -1.13 10.25 -8.95
N THR A 177 -1.38 9.92 -10.22
CA THR A 177 -0.44 9.14 -11.05
C THR A 177 0.89 9.81 -11.40
N SER A 178 1.05 11.11 -11.20
CA SER A 178 2.28 11.80 -11.59
C SER A 178 2.69 12.87 -10.57
N HIS A 179 3.64 12.51 -9.71
CA HIS A 179 4.43 13.49 -8.97
C HIS A 179 5.90 13.36 -9.39
N ASN A 180 6.52 14.48 -9.77
CA ASN A 180 7.94 14.51 -10.13
C ASN A 180 8.78 14.78 -8.88
N PHE A 181 9.18 13.72 -8.19
CA PHE A 181 9.98 13.84 -6.99
C PHE A 181 11.37 14.43 -7.29
N ILE A 182 11.72 15.52 -6.61
CA ILE A 182 13.03 16.16 -6.72
C ILE A 182 14.00 15.47 -5.75
N LYS A 183 15.09 14.89 -6.27
CA LYS A 183 16.07 14.13 -5.48
C LYS A 183 16.59 14.90 -4.25
N ALA A 184 16.86 16.20 -4.40
CA ALA A 184 17.42 17.05 -3.33
C ALA A 184 16.48 17.24 -2.13
N ASN A 185 15.17 17.00 -2.30
CA ASN A 185 14.19 17.13 -1.22
C ASN A 185 14.12 15.87 -0.35
N PHE A 186 14.77 14.78 -0.75
CA PHE A 186 14.80 13.56 0.06
C PHE A 186 15.87 13.63 1.14
N SER A 187 15.55 13.02 2.28
CA SER A 187 16.54 12.71 3.31
C SER A 187 16.22 11.36 3.94
N PHE A 188 17.23 10.75 4.55
CA PHE A 188 17.15 9.43 5.16
C PHE A 188 17.64 9.47 6.59
N THR A 189 17.14 8.56 7.43
CA THR A 189 17.62 8.40 8.81
C THR A 189 18.95 7.68 8.91
N GLN A 190 19.31 6.90 7.88
CA GLN A 190 20.52 6.09 7.81
C GLN A 190 21.14 6.18 6.41
N THR A 191 22.44 5.95 6.33
CA THR A 191 23.18 5.78 5.07
C THR A 191 23.07 4.34 4.59
N ALA A 192 23.51 4.04 3.36
CA ALA A 192 23.55 2.66 2.86
C ALA A 192 24.38 1.73 3.78
N THR A 193 25.42 2.27 4.41
CA THR A 193 26.33 1.54 5.32
C THR A 193 25.76 1.35 6.71
N SER A 194 25.03 2.32 7.26
CA SER A 194 24.44 2.22 8.60
C SER A 194 23.06 1.60 8.63
N TRP A 195 22.37 1.52 7.49
CA TRP A 195 21.08 0.88 7.35
C TRP A 195 21.19 -0.63 7.63
N ASN A 196 20.74 -1.05 8.81
CA ASN A 196 20.58 -2.47 9.15
C ASN A 196 19.27 -3.04 8.53
N GLU A 197 18.17 -3.02 9.29
CA GLU A 197 16.90 -3.62 8.87
C GLU A 197 15.91 -2.62 8.26
N SER A 198 15.92 -1.36 8.69
CA SER A 198 14.97 -0.36 8.20
C SER A 198 15.65 0.98 7.97
N ASN A 199 15.10 1.77 7.05
CA ASN A 199 15.53 3.16 6.83
C ASN A 199 14.31 4.01 6.51
N THR A 200 14.09 5.04 7.33
CA THR A 200 13.01 5.99 7.11
C THR A 200 13.42 6.98 6.03
N VAL A 201 12.55 7.18 5.05
CA VAL A 201 12.70 8.19 4.01
C VAL A 201 11.76 9.36 4.28
N LYS A 202 12.30 10.56 4.12
CA LYS A 202 11.59 11.83 4.25
C LYS A 202 11.63 12.58 2.92
N TYR A 203 10.62 13.40 2.68
CA TYR A 203 10.57 14.35 1.56
C TYR A 203 10.18 15.72 2.12
N CYS A 204 10.96 16.76 1.83
CA CYS A 204 10.80 18.10 2.43
C CYS A 204 10.75 18.06 3.97
N GLY A 205 11.57 17.19 4.59
CA GLY A 205 11.62 17.01 6.05
C GLY A 205 10.47 16.19 6.66
N ILE A 206 9.46 15.80 5.88
CA ILE A 206 8.31 15.00 6.33
C ILE A 206 8.56 13.53 6.06
N THR A 207 8.35 12.66 7.06
CA THR A 207 8.45 11.20 6.88
C THR A 207 7.37 10.69 5.94
N ILE A 208 7.76 10.16 4.79
CA ILE A 208 6.83 9.66 3.76
C ILE A 208 6.81 8.15 3.62
N GLY A 209 7.80 7.45 4.18
CA GLY A 209 7.86 6.01 4.04
C GLY A 209 9.03 5.39 4.78
N GLU A 210 9.08 4.07 4.67
CA GLU A 210 10.09 3.25 5.31
C GLU A 210 10.47 2.11 4.38
N PHE A 211 11.76 2.02 4.07
CA PHE A 211 12.35 0.85 3.46
C PHE A 211 12.75 -0.15 4.55
N GLN A 212 12.63 -1.44 4.25
CA GLN A 212 13.04 -2.52 5.12
C GLN A 212 13.68 -3.66 4.32
N VAL A 213 14.75 -4.22 4.88
CA VAL A 213 15.42 -5.43 4.41
C VAL A 213 15.37 -6.42 5.55
N HIS A 214 14.82 -7.61 5.30
CA HIS A 214 14.75 -8.64 6.31
C HIS A 214 15.98 -9.54 6.27
N ASN A 215 16.55 -9.84 7.44
CA ASN A 215 17.71 -10.73 7.55
C ASN A 215 17.34 -12.22 7.44
N ASN A 216 16.11 -12.59 7.82
CA ASN A 216 15.66 -13.98 7.93
C ASN A 216 14.71 -14.43 6.80
N ARG A 217 14.39 -13.56 5.85
CA ARG A 217 13.51 -13.85 4.72
C ARG A 217 13.91 -13.00 3.52
N ASP A 218 13.86 -13.59 2.32
CA ASP A 218 14.07 -12.84 1.09
C ASP A 218 12.86 -11.91 0.84
N CYS A 219 12.98 -10.65 1.25
CA CYS A 219 11.95 -9.65 1.07
C CYS A 219 12.53 -8.24 1.16
N PHE A 220 12.42 -7.48 0.07
CA PHE A 220 12.62 -6.04 0.07
C PHE A 220 11.27 -5.38 0.25
N LYS A 221 11.13 -4.60 1.32
CA LYS A 221 9.87 -4.01 1.73
C LYS A 221 9.95 -2.50 1.70
N PHE A 222 8.91 -1.88 1.19
CA PHE A 222 8.66 -0.45 1.28
C PHE A 222 7.20 -0.21 1.63
N ARG A 223 6.97 0.72 2.57
CA ARG A 223 5.63 1.17 2.95
C ARG A 223 5.60 2.68 3.02
N PHE A 224 4.63 3.28 2.34
CA PHE A 224 4.33 4.69 2.49
C PHE A 224 3.76 4.95 3.88
N ASN A 225 4.19 6.04 4.51
CA ASN A 225 3.52 6.64 5.65
C ASN A 225 2.43 7.59 5.11
N MET A 226 1.18 7.14 5.08
CA MET A 226 0.08 7.93 4.52
C MET A 226 -0.22 9.20 5.32
N GLU A 227 0.14 9.26 6.60
CA GLU A 227 0.05 10.52 7.36
C GLU A 227 1.00 11.58 6.78
N GLY A 228 2.23 11.18 6.47
CA GLY A 228 3.20 12.02 5.80
C GLY A 228 2.78 12.42 4.39
N ILE A 229 2.22 11.47 3.62
CA ILE A 229 1.67 11.75 2.29
C ILE A 229 0.54 12.80 2.38
N ASN A 230 -0.38 12.64 3.33
CA ASN A 230 -1.47 13.61 3.53
C ASN A 230 -0.94 14.99 3.89
N LYS A 231 0.07 15.05 4.75
CA LYS A 231 0.72 16.30 5.11
C LYS A 231 1.32 17.01 3.89
N LEU A 232 2.01 16.26 3.03
CA LEU A 232 2.57 16.82 1.79
C LEU A 232 1.49 17.34 0.83
N LEU A 233 0.37 16.62 0.69
CA LEU A 233 -0.77 17.06 -0.14
C LEU A 233 -1.41 18.34 0.41
N ILE A 234 -1.62 18.42 1.73
CA ILE A 234 -2.19 19.60 2.39
C ILE A 234 -1.26 20.81 2.24
N GLU A 235 0.04 20.61 2.42
CA GLU A 235 1.06 21.66 2.29
C GLU A 235 1.41 21.96 0.82
N LYS A 236 0.81 21.26 -0.15
CA LYS A 236 1.07 21.39 -1.60
C LYS A 236 2.55 21.22 -1.96
N LEU A 237 3.21 20.32 -1.24
CA LEU A 237 4.60 19.93 -1.49
C LEU A 237 4.70 18.79 -2.50
N ILE A 238 3.58 18.10 -2.75
CA ILE A 238 3.42 17.11 -3.83
C ILE A 238 2.13 17.29 -4.60
#